data_AF-A0A7Y3U0Q1-F1
#
_entry.id   AF-A0A7Y3U0Q1-F1
#
_cell.length_a   1.000
_cell.length_b   1.000
_cell.length_c   1.000
_cell.angle_alpha   90.00
_cell.angle_beta   90.00
_cell.angle_gamma   90.00
#
_symmetry.space_group_name_H-M   'P 1'
#
loop_
_entity.id
_entity.type
_entity.pdbx_description
1 polymer ?
#
loop_
_entity_poly.entity_id
_entity_poly.type
_entity_poly.pdbx_seq_one_letter_code
_entity_poly.pdbx_strand_id
1 'polypeptide(L)'
;MSNSIVVEITGREASLILKYGYPFPDVEAIFEKVAGVDGFHRVTVEETWLELIVGDLSISIKEVKSLALQEELDAIWYTLEAAMGKPG
;
A
#
# COMPACT_ATOMS: atom_id res chain seq x y z
N MET A 1 -20.70 6.73 6.49
CA MET A 1 -19.53 7.03 7.33
C MET A 1 -18.38 6.30 6.69
N SER A 2 -17.35 7.01 6.22
CA SER A 2 -16.17 6.37 5.65
C SER A 2 -15.41 5.63 6.76
N ASN A 3 -15.17 4.34 6.60
CA ASN A 3 -14.33 3.60 7.54
C ASN A 3 -12.87 3.95 7.24
N SER A 4 -12.19 4.61 8.16
CA SER A 4 -10.77 4.98 8.01
C SER A 4 -9.90 3.97 8.74
N ILE A 5 -8.87 3.49 8.07
CA ILE A 5 -7.94 2.48 8.58
C ILE A 5 -6.58 3.13 8.75
N VAL A 6 -5.93 2.79 9.86
CA VAL A 6 -4.55 3.18 10.12
C VAL A 6 -3.65 2.05 9.66
N VAL A 7 -2.75 2.35 8.73
CA VAL A 7 -1.74 1.41 8.23
C VAL A 7 -0.37 1.87 8.71
N GLU A 8 0.45 0.93 9.17
CA GLU A 8 1.84 1.18 9.52
C GLU A 8 2.74 0.67 8.39
N ILE A 9 3.48 1.57 7.76
CA ILE A 9 4.34 1.29 6.60
C ILE A 9 5.65 2.07 6.69
N THR A 10 6.67 1.58 6.02
CA THR A 10 7.95 2.26 5.84
C THR A 10 7.91 3.22 4.66
N GLY A 11 8.87 4.15 4.58
CA GLY A 11 8.99 5.03 3.41
C GLY A 11 9.31 4.30 2.11
N ARG A 12 9.93 3.12 2.19
CA ARG A 12 10.13 2.24 1.02
C ARG A 12 8.81 1.65 0.54
N GLU A 13 8.01 1.12 1.45
CA GLU A 13 6.69 0.56 1.12
C GLU A 13 5.76 1.62 0.56
N ALA A 14 5.76 2.84 1.13
CA ALA A 14 5.03 3.97 0.56
C ALA A 14 5.46 4.28 -0.89
N SER A 15 6.77 4.25 -1.17
CA SER A 15 7.29 4.45 -2.54
C SER A 15 6.84 3.34 -3.51
N LEU A 16 6.74 2.11 -3.01
CA LEU A 16 6.25 0.98 -3.80
C LEU A 16 4.74 1.05 -4.03
N ILE A 17 3.96 1.47 -3.03
CA ILE A 17 2.51 1.71 -3.16
C ILE A 17 2.25 2.79 -4.20
N LEU A 18 2.97 3.91 -4.16
CA LEU A 18 2.85 4.98 -5.17
C LEU A 18 3.14 4.47 -6.59
N LYS A 19 4.11 3.57 -6.72
CA LYS A 19 4.57 3.07 -8.03
C LYS A 19 3.71 1.94 -8.60
N TYR A 20 3.17 1.07 -7.76
CA TYR A 20 2.53 -0.18 -8.17
C TYR A 20 1.07 -0.33 -7.74
N GLY A 21 0.60 0.50 -6.82
CA GLY A 21 -0.77 0.51 -6.33
C GLY A 21 -1.64 1.65 -6.88
N TYR A 22 -1.07 2.49 -7.76
CA TYR A 22 -1.76 3.56 -8.52
C TYR A 22 -2.84 4.33 -7.71
N PRO A 23 -2.51 4.87 -6.52
CA PRO A 23 -3.50 5.53 -5.69
C PRO A 23 -4.10 6.76 -6.39
N PHE A 24 -5.34 7.09 -6.04
CA PHE A 24 -5.96 8.35 -6.48
C PHE A 24 -5.24 9.56 -5.87
N PRO A 25 -5.27 10.75 -6.50
CA PRO A 25 -4.45 11.90 -6.09
C PRO A 25 -4.56 12.30 -4.61
N ASP A 26 -5.77 12.25 -4.04
CA ASP A 26 -5.99 12.60 -2.63
C ASP A 26 -5.32 11.62 -1.66
N VAL A 27 -5.24 10.35 -2.07
CA VAL A 27 -4.64 9.25 -1.30
C VAL A 27 -3.14 9.17 -1.60
N GLU A 28 -2.74 9.44 -2.84
CA GLU A 28 -1.35 9.57 -3.27
C GLU A 28 -0.59 10.56 -2.38
N ALA A 29 -1.17 11.74 -2.16
CA ALA A 29 -0.60 12.79 -1.29
C ALA A 29 -0.38 12.35 0.17
N ILE A 30 -1.04 11.28 0.63
CA ILE A 30 -0.82 10.71 1.97
C ILE A 30 0.47 9.89 1.96
N PHE A 31 0.66 9.03 0.97
CA PHE A 31 1.84 8.19 0.82
C PHE A 31 3.08 9.00 0.43
N GLU A 32 2.94 10.05 -0.38
CA GLU A 32 4.05 10.94 -0.77
C GLU A 32 4.74 11.60 0.44
N LYS A 33 4.00 11.91 1.52
CA LYS A 33 4.55 12.54 2.72
C LYS A 33 5.57 11.68 3.47
N VAL A 34 5.47 10.37 3.29
CA VAL A 34 6.30 9.38 4.01
C VAL A 34 7.22 8.62 3.06
N ALA A 35 7.00 8.73 1.74
CA ALA A 35 7.82 8.08 0.73
C ALA A 35 9.30 8.48 0.85
N GLY A 36 10.17 7.48 0.91
CA GLY A 36 11.61 7.67 1.05
C GLY A 36 12.07 8.17 2.43
N VAL A 37 11.17 8.34 3.40
CA VAL A 37 11.52 8.73 4.77
C VAL A 37 11.80 7.47 5.60
N ASP A 38 12.96 7.43 6.25
CA ASP A 38 13.37 6.31 7.11
C ASP A 38 12.41 6.11 8.29
N GLY A 39 12.28 4.85 8.71
CA GLY A 39 11.43 4.44 9.83
C GLY A 39 10.02 4.02 9.42
N PHE A 40 9.21 3.71 10.44
CA PHE A 40 7.79 3.36 10.29
C PHE A 40 6.91 4.58 10.45
N HIS A 41 5.89 4.67 9.60
CA HIS A 41 4.94 5.76 9.53
C HIS A 41 3.53 5.22 9.58
N ARG A 42 2.65 5.94 10.28
CA ARG A 42 1.22 5.61 10.34
C ARG A 42 0.46 6.54 9.40
N VAL A 43 -0.19 5.95 8.41
CA VAL A 43 -1.04 6.66 7.45
C VAL A 43 -2.50 6.28 7.69
N THR A 44 -3.40 7.25 7.59
CA THR A 44 -4.84 7.03 7.70
C THR A 44 -5.44 7.11 6.31
N VAL A 45 -6.08 6.03 5.86
CA VAL A 45 -6.65 5.91 4.51
C VAL A 45 -8.05 5.31 4.64
N GLU A 46 -9.01 5.77 3.85
CA GLU A 46 -10.34 5.13 3.84
C GLU A 46 -10.24 3.71 3.28
N GLU A 47 -10.99 2.78 3.87
CA GLU A 47 -10.97 1.36 3.51
C GLU A 47 -11.20 1.12 2.02
N THR A 48 -12.13 1.85 1.40
CA THR A 48 -12.43 1.74 -0.04
C THR A 48 -11.22 2.06 -0.92
N TRP A 49 -10.36 3.00 -0.49
CA TRP A 49 -9.14 3.31 -1.24
C TRP A 49 -8.07 2.24 -1.04
N LEU A 50 -7.97 1.67 0.17
CA LEU A 50 -7.08 0.54 0.42
C LEU A 50 -7.48 -0.68 -0.40
N GLU A 51 -8.77 -0.99 -0.53
CA GLU A 51 -9.27 -2.08 -1.37
C GLU A 51 -8.84 -1.92 -2.84
N LEU A 52 -8.94 -0.71 -3.39
CA LEU A 52 -8.52 -0.41 -4.76
C LEU A 52 -7.01 -0.57 -4.92
N ILE A 53 -6.22 -0.02 -4.00
CA ILE A 53 -4.75 -0.14 -4.01
C ILE A 53 -4.32 -1.61 -3.93
N VAL A 54 -4.95 -2.41 -3.07
CA VAL A 54 -4.70 -3.84 -2.92
C VAL A 54 -5.03 -4.59 -4.22
N GLY A 55 -6.14 -4.22 -4.88
CA GLY A 55 -6.50 -4.73 -6.20
C GLY A 55 -5.41 -4.48 -7.23
N ASP A 56 -4.95 -3.24 -7.35
CA ASP A 56 -3.91 -2.84 -8.30
C ASP A 56 -2.54 -3.45 -7.99
N LEU A 57 -2.17 -3.54 -6.70
CA LEU A 57 -0.97 -4.25 -6.26
C LEU A 57 -1.00 -5.72 -6.68
N SER A 58 -2.15 -6.40 -6.56
CA SER A 58 -2.29 -7.80 -6.97
C SER A 58 -2.05 -8.03 -8.46
N ILE A 59 -2.37 -7.03 -9.29
CA ILE A 59 -2.08 -7.03 -10.73
C ILE A 59 -0.58 -6.80 -10.94
N SER A 60 -0.03 -5.76 -10.32
CA SER A 60 1.40 -5.42 -10.39
C SER A 60 2.31 -6.58 -9.97
N ILE A 61 1.97 -7.32 -8.91
CA ILE A 61 2.70 -8.50 -8.44
C ILE A 61 2.83 -9.55 -9.55
N LYS A 62 1.77 -9.78 -10.32
CA LYS A 62 1.75 -10.77 -11.41
C LYS A 62 2.56 -10.31 -12.63
N GLU A 63 2.72 -9.01 -12.82
CA GLU A 63 3.40 -8.42 -13.98
C GLU A 63 4.90 -8.18 -13.75
N VAL A 64 5.32 -7.93 -12.51
CA VAL A 64 6.74 -7.76 -12.20
C VAL A 64 7.50 -9.08 -12.42
N LYS A 65 8.71 -8.99 -13.00
CA LYS A 65 9.54 -10.17 -13.32
C LYS A 65 10.58 -10.50 -12.25
N SER A 66 10.86 -9.56 -11.36
CA SER A 66 11.85 -9.73 -10.30
C SER A 66 11.20 -10.43 -9.12
N LEU A 67 11.69 -11.62 -8.76
CA LEU A 67 11.17 -12.39 -7.62
C LEU A 67 11.29 -11.59 -6.31
N ALA A 68 12.43 -10.93 -6.08
CA ALA A 68 12.63 -10.11 -4.89
C ALA A 68 11.60 -8.95 -4.82
N LEU A 69 11.27 -8.35 -5.96
CA LEU A 69 10.25 -7.30 -5.99
C LEU A 69 8.84 -7.87 -5.80
N GLN A 70 8.55 -9.07 -6.33
CA GLN A 70 7.29 -9.77 -6.07
C GLN A 70 7.10 -10.00 -4.58
N GLU A 71 8.12 -10.52 -3.89
CA GLU A 71 8.08 -10.78 -2.44
C GLU A 71 7.86 -9.48 -1.64
N GLU A 72 8.52 -8.39 -2.02
CA GLU A 72 8.30 -7.09 -1.38
C GLU A 72 6.88 -6.56 -1.59
N LEU A 73 6.33 -6.67 -2.80
CA LEU A 73 4.96 -6.23 -3.09
C LEU A 73 3.91 -7.12 -2.43
N ASP A 74 4.16 -8.43 -2.33
CA ASP A 74 3.29 -9.39 -1.64
C ASP A 74 3.22 -9.10 -0.13
N ALA A 75 4.35 -8.77 0.49
CA ALA A 75 4.39 -8.36 1.90
C ALA A 75 3.59 -7.06 2.15
N ILE A 76 3.67 -6.09 1.24
CA ILE A 76 2.86 -4.85 1.29
C ILE A 76 1.38 -5.19 1.17
N TRP A 77 1.03 -6.00 0.17
CA TRP A 77 -0.34 -6.44 -0.07
C TRP A 77 -0.95 -7.09 1.17
N TYR A 78 -0.21 -8.03 1.79
CA TYR A 78 -0.62 -8.68 3.02
C TYR A 78 -0.79 -7.69 4.19
N THR A 79 0.12 -6.73 4.32
CA THR A 79 0.08 -5.71 5.39
C THR A 79 -1.18 -4.85 5.27
N LEU A 80 -1.55 -4.44 4.05
CA LEU A 80 -2.76 -3.65 3.80
C LEU A 80 -4.03 -4.48 4.05
N GLU A 81 -4.08 -5.73 3.60
CA GLU A 81 -5.20 -6.64 3.85
C GLU A 81 -5.40 -6.94 5.35
N ALA A 82 -4.31 -7.20 6.07
CA ALA A 82 -4.34 -7.41 7.51
C ALA A 82 -4.86 -6.16 8.25
N ALA A 83 -4.45 -4.96 7.84
CA ALA A 83 -4.96 -3.70 8.39
C ALA A 83 -6.46 -3.51 8.15
N MET A 84 -7.00 -4.05 7.05
CA MET A 84 -8.43 -4.09 6.76
C MET A 84 -9.20 -5.18 7.52
N GLY A 85 -8.51 -6.03 8.31
CA GLY A 85 -9.13 -7.18 8.96
C GLY A 85 -9.58 -8.25 7.96
N LYS A 86 -9.00 -8.26 6.75
CA LYS A 86 -9.27 -9.21 5.68
C LYS A 86 -8.01 -10.01 5.35
N PRO A 87 -7.44 -10.79 6.29
CA PRO A 87 -6.29 -11.62 5.95
C PRO A 87 -6.73 -12.67 4.92
N GLY A 88 -6.26 -12.55 3.67
CA GLY A 88 -6.39 -13.57 2.63
C GLY A 88 -5.64 -14.86 2.92
#